data_AF-H2CGK3-F1
#
_entry.id   AF-H2CGK3-F1
#
_cell.length_a   1.000
_cell.length_b   1.000
_cell.length_c   1.000
_cell.angle_alpha   90.00
_cell.angle_beta   90.00
_cell.angle_gamma   90.00
#
_symmetry.space_group_name_H-M   'P 1'
#
loop_
_entity.id
_entity.type
_entity.pdbx_description
1 polymer ?
#
loop_
_entity_poly.entity_id
_entity_poly.type
_entity_poly.pdbx_seq_one_letter_code
_entity_poly.pdbx_strand_id
1 'polypeptide(L)'
;MNKILLEVIPREVNTLLNEVSYVKNSYSQISGINIPDLLRFETRSWEAAVAVKSVFSNVIPHIRAIDFDINNCDPIITFLRENQISSVVVIKGDPPADMSKKVFPTTSIKLIKKLKKEIPSLKVYAAVDQYRAGIRDEFDYIEMKKDAGADGFLTQPFFDLRLIDIFTEKLHGTEVYIGVSPVITEKSQSYWESRNRAYFPKDFKLTMDWNTSFAKDVIGYCKKNGLNTYLMPIRIDIEEYLGSLFGRDTSVIRHV
;
A
#
# COMPACT_ATOMS: atom_id res chain seq x y z
N MET A 1 -17.59 -7.68 4.44
CA MET A 1 -17.11 -6.44 5.10
C MET A 1 -16.08 -5.79 4.21
N ASN A 2 -16.23 -4.50 3.92
CA ASN A 2 -15.20 -3.69 3.26
C ASN A 2 -14.09 -3.42 4.27
N LYS A 3 -12.85 -3.84 3.97
CA LYS A 3 -11.67 -3.57 4.81
C LYS A 3 -11.04 -2.26 4.37
N ILE A 4 -10.46 -1.53 5.31
CA ILE A 4 -9.64 -0.35 5.04
C ILE A 4 -8.23 -0.60 5.57
N LEU A 5 -7.24 -0.54 4.69
CA LEU A 5 -5.82 -0.51 5.04
C LEU A 5 -5.34 0.93 5.11
N LEU A 6 -4.47 1.22 6.07
CA LEU A 6 -3.77 2.49 6.18
C LEU A 6 -2.28 2.28 5.92
N GLU A 7 -1.70 3.03 4.99
CA GLU A 7 -0.26 3.12 4.82
C GLU A 7 0.36 3.93 5.96
N VAL A 8 1.35 3.37 6.63
CA VAL A 8 2.10 4.04 7.70
C VAL A 8 3.60 3.96 7.42
N ILE A 9 4.29 5.08 7.53
CA ILE A 9 5.67 5.23 7.08
C ILE A 9 6.65 4.64 8.11
N PRO A 10 7.60 3.77 7.72
CA PRO A 10 8.56 3.17 8.66
C PRO A 10 9.66 4.18 9.02
N ARG A 11 9.32 5.15 9.87
CA ARG A 11 10.27 6.12 10.42
C ARG A 11 11.09 5.45 11.52
N GLU A 12 11.03 5.95 12.74
CA GLU A 12 11.60 5.33 13.92
C GLU A 12 10.54 4.45 14.59
N VAL A 13 10.96 3.33 15.20
CA VAL A 13 10.06 2.28 15.70
C VAL A 13 9.10 2.77 16.77
N ASN A 14 9.55 3.56 17.74
CA ASN A 14 8.67 4.11 18.77
C ASN A 14 7.65 5.09 18.17
N THR A 15 8.09 5.94 17.25
CA THR A 15 7.21 6.86 16.53
C THR A 15 6.12 6.10 15.77
N LEU A 16 6.51 5.05 15.04
CA LEU A 16 5.60 4.18 14.30
C LEU A 16 4.59 3.47 15.24
N LEU A 17 5.06 2.93 16.37
CA LEU A 17 4.20 2.27 17.35
C LEU A 17 3.16 3.22 17.96
N ASN A 18 3.56 4.44 18.29
CA ASN A 18 2.65 5.46 18.81
C ASN A 18 1.58 5.83 17.79
N GLU A 19 1.98 6.07 16.53
CA GLU A 19 1.07 6.39 15.43
C GLU A 19 0.06 5.27 15.18
N VAL A 20 0.53 4.02 15.09
CA VAL A 20 -0.35 2.86 14.89
C VAL A 20 -1.26 2.61 16.09
N SER A 21 -0.78 2.81 17.32
CA SER A 21 -1.62 2.68 18.54
C SER A 21 -2.70 3.75 18.61
N TYR A 22 -2.37 4.99 18.27
CA TYR A 22 -3.34 6.08 18.16
C TYR A 22 -4.43 5.75 17.13
N VAL A 23 -4.04 5.26 15.95
CA VAL A 23 -5.00 4.85 14.91
C VAL A 23 -5.90 3.72 15.40
N LYS A 24 -5.32 2.70 16.05
CA LYS A 24 -6.07 1.55 16.58
C LYS A 24 -7.15 1.96 17.60
N ASN A 25 -6.83 2.94 18.44
CA ASN A 25 -7.72 3.40 19.51
C ASN A 25 -8.77 4.40 19.03
N SER A 26 -8.46 5.18 17.99
CA SER A 26 -9.30 6.32 17.56
C SER A 26 -10.16 6.03 16.33
N TYR A 27 -9.78 5.06 15.48
CA TYR A 27 -10.43 4.82 14.19
C TYR A 27 -10.72 3.34 13.95
N SER A 28 -11.86 2.87 14.45
CA SER A 28 -12.34 1.48 14.28
C SER A 28 -12.54 1.04 12.82
N GLN A 29 -12.66 2.00 11.90
CA GLN A 29 -12.78 1.78 10.46
C GLN A 29 -11.51 1.20 9.85
N ILE A 30 -10.34 1.47 10.45
CA ILE A 30 -9.05 0.95 9.98
C ILE A 30 -8.90 -0.50 10.43
N SER A 31 -8.76 -1.39 9.46
CA SER A 31 -8.75 -2.84 9.66
C SER A 31 -7.36 -3.47 9.58
N GLY A 32 -6.37 -2.72 9.09
CA GLY A 32 -5.00 -3.18 8.98
C GLY A 32 -4.05 -2.08 8.54
N ILE A 33 -2.77 -2.39 8.61
CA ILE A 33 -1.68 -1.48 8.29
C ILE A 33 -0.92 -2.02 7.08
N ASN A 34 -0.58 -1.15 6.15
CA ASN A 34 0.41 -1.42 5.12
C ASN A 34 1.65 -0.57 5.41
N ILE A 35 2.84 -1.11 5.16
CA ILE A 35 4.10 -0.42 5.44
C ILE A 35 4.92 -0.37 4.15
N PRO A 36 5.18 0.83 3.58
CA PRO A 36 5.99 0.96 2.38
C PRO A 36 7.46 0.78 2.72
N ASP A 37 8.21 0.21 1.79
CA ASP A 37 9.63 -0.03 1.94
C ASP A 37 10.40 1.10 1.23
N LEU A 38 10.87 2.08 2.00
CA LEU A 38 11.40 3.33 1.48
C LEU A 38 12.88 3.46 1.82
N LEU A 39 13.73 3.49 0.79
CA LEU A 39 15.20 3.46 0.93
C LEU A 39 15.81 4.63 1.73
N ARG A 40 15.06 5.71 1.93
CA ARG A 40 15.46 6.88 2.74
C ARG A 40 15.39 6.61 4.25
N PHE A 41 14.74 5.53 4.67
CA PHE A 41 14.72 5.08 6.06
C PHE A 41 15.57 3.83 6.21
N GLU A 42 16.14 3.66 7.41
CA GLU A 42 16.97 2.50 7.74
C GLU A 42 16.11 1.26 7.96
N THR A 43 15.01 1.42 8.69
CA THR A 43 14.08 0.33 9.01
C THR A 43 13.40 -0.20 7.76
N ARG A 44 13.57 -1.49 7.49
CA ARG A 44 12.87 -2.16 6.40
C ARG A 44 11.41 -2.35 6.77
N SER A 45 10.52 -2.32 5.77
CA SER A 45 9.08 -2.45 6.00
C SER A 45 8.70 -3.71 6.79
N TRP A 46 9.38 -4.84 6.55
CA TRP A 46 9.12 -6.10 7.22
C TRP A 46 9.61 -6.12 8.66
N GLU A 47 10.66 -5.36 8.99
CA GLU A 47 11.10 -5.16 10.38
C GLU A 47 10.10 -4.28 11.13
N ALA A 48 9.66 -3.19 10.51
CA ALA A 48 8.59 -2.35 11.02
C ALA A 48 7.29 -3.13 11.24
N ALA A 49 6.96 -4.08 10.36
CA ALA A 49 5.79 -4.95 10.52
C ALA A 49 5.88 -5.83 11.78
N VAL A 50 7.07 -6.34 12.11
CA VAL A 50 7.27 -7.10 13.36
C VAL A 50 7.03 -6.24 14.59
N ALA A 51 7.43 -4.97 14.56
CA ALA A 51 7.19 -4.06 15.67
C ALA A 51 5.69 -3.84 15.92
N VAL A 52 4.89 -3.62 14.86
CA VAL A 52 3.49 -3.18 15.00
C VAL A 52 2.44 -4.30 14.98
N LYS A 53 2.83 -5.55 14.68
CA LYS A 53 1.87 -6.67 14.59
C LYS A 53 1.17 -7.03 15.90
N SER A 54 1.67 -6.55 17.05
CA SER A 54 1.00 -6.67 18.35
C SER A 54 -0.21 -5.73 18.47
N VAL A 55 -0.25 -4.64 17.70
CA VAL A 55 -1.32 -3.64 17.70
C VAL A 55 -2.36 -3.94 16.62
N PHE A 56 -1.92 -4.31 15.42
CA PHE A 56 -2.78 -4.79 14.34
C PHE A 56 -2.38 -6.21 13.93
N SER A 57 -3.34 -7.12 13.84
CA SER A 57 -3.09 -8.48 13.35
C SER A 57 -2.93 -8.56 11.82
N ASN A 58 -3.49 -7.59 11.09
CA ASN A 58 -3.38 -7.49 9.63
C ASN A 58 -2.35 -6.41 9.29
N VAL A 59 -1.10 -6.83 9.04
CA VAL A 59 0.01 -5.94 8.66
C VAL A 59 0.64 -6.45 7.37
N ILE A 60 0.77 -5.58 6.38
CA ILE A 60 1.22 -5.91 5.03
C ILE A 60 2.45 -5.05 4.68
N PRO A 61 3.68 -5.51 4.97
CA PRO A 61 4.89 -4.84 4.53
C PRO A 61 5.12 -5.00 3.02
N HIS A 62 5.71 -3.98 2.41
CA HIS A 62 6.20 -4.01 1.03
C HIS A 62 7.48 -4.84 0.92
N ILE A 63 7.60 -5.68 -0.10
CA ILE A 63 8.86 -6.34 -0.46
C ILE A 63 9.26 -5.86 -1.85
N ARG A 64 10.39 -5.13 -1.93
CA ARG A 64 10.95 -4.63 -3.20
C ARG A 64 11.72 -5.74 -3.90
N ALA A 65 11.19 -6.23 -5.03
CA ALA A 65 11.79 -7.34 -5.76
C ALA A 65 13.25 -7.09 -6.15
N ILE A 66 13.59 -5.88 -6.56
CA ILE A 66 14.97 -5.51 -6.96
C ILE A 66 16.00 -5.59 -5.83
N ASP A 67 15.59 -5.72 -4.57
CA ASP A 67 16.53 -5.80 -3.45
C ASP A 67 17.03 -7.23 -3.19
N PHE A 68 16.49 -8.23 -3.89
CA PHE A 68 16.78 -9.64 -3.63
C PHE A 68 17.40 -10.35 -4.82
N ASP A 69 18.52 -11.02 -4.61
CA ASP A 69 19.00 -12.06 -5.52
C ASP A 69 18.06 -13.25 -5.44
N ILE A 70 17.36 -13.57 -6.54
CA ILE A 70 16.38 -14.65 -6.56
C ILE A 70 16.97 -16.02 -6.18
N ASN A 71 18.28 -16.20 -6.41
CA ASN A 71 18.99 -17.44 -6.09
C ASN A 71 19.45 -17.50 -4.63
N ASN A 72 19.45 -16.37 -3.92
CA ASN A 72 19.93 -16.23 -2.54
C ASN A 72 18.89 -15.50 -1.66
N CYS A 73 17.61 -15.80 -1.83
CA CYS A 73 16.49 -15.20 -1.08
C CYS A 73 16.26 -15.81 0.33
N ASP A 74 17.06 -16.79 0.74
CA ASP A 74 16.84 -17.50 2.01
C ASP A 74 16.78 -16.58 3.24
N PRO A 75 17.59 -15.51 3.36
CA PRO A 75 17.50 -14.62 4.52
C PRO A 75 16.11 -13.99 4.72
N ILE A 76 15.47 -13.49 3.65
CA ILE A 76 14.13 -12.90 3.76
C ILE A 76 13.06 -13.96 4.00
N ILE A 77 13.19 -15.13 3.37
CA ILE A 77 12.27 -16.25 3.58
C ILE A 77 12.29 -16.70 5.04
N THR A 78 13.49 -16.91 5.60
CA THR A 78 13.69 -17.26 7.01
C THR A 78 13.13 -16.18 7.91
N PHE A 79 13.44 -14.91 7.65
CA PHE A 79 12.92 -13.79 8.44
C PHE A 79 11.38 -13.79 8.50
N LEU A 80 10.72 -13.92 7.34
CA LEU A 80 9.25 -13.90 7.26
C LEU A 80 8.64 -15.08 8.04
N ARG A 81 9.24 -16.28 7.97
CA ARG A 81 8.78 -17.48 8.70
C ARG A 81 8.96 -17.32 10.21
N GLU A 82 10.17 -17.00 10.66
CA GLU A 82 10.51 -16.87 12.08
C GLU A 82 9.66 -15.80 12.77
N ASN A 83 9.39 -14.71 12.06
CA ASN A 83 8.55 -13.63 12.56
C ASN A 83 7.06 -13.79 12.27
N GLN A 84 6.63 -14.92 11.69
CA GLN A 84 5.23 -15.23 11.42
C GLN A 84 4.51 -14.11 10.65
N ILE A 85 5.18 -13.51 9.67
CA ILE A 85 4.55 -12.54 8.78
C ILE A 85 3.59 -13.31 7.85
N SER A 86 2.29 -13.01 7.98
CA SER A 86 1.23 -13.74 7.29
C SER A 86 0.90 -13.20 5.90
N SER A 87 1.28 -11.94 5.63
CA SER A 87 1.02 -11.29 4.36
C SER A 87 2.10 -10.29 3.98
N VAL A 88 2.36 -10.15 2.67
CA VAL A 88 3.25 -9.13 2.10
C VAL A 88 2.64 -8.56 0.82
N VAL A 89 3.08 -7.38 0.40
CA VAL A 89 2.85 -6.91 -0.98
C VAL A 89 4.18 -6.84 -1.73
N VAL A 90 4.27 -7.53 -2.86
CA VAL A 90 5.45 -7.50 -3.72
C VAL A 90 5.32 -6.36 -4.71
N ILE A 91 6.34 -5.50 -4.71
CA ILE A 91 6.50 -4.41 -5.67
C ILE A 91 7.79 -4.63 -6.46
N LYS A 92 7.91 -4.03 -7.65
CA LYS A 92 9.18 -4.06 -8.39
C LYS A 92 10.26 -3.36 -7.56
N GLY A 93 9.94 -2.16 -7.08
CA GLY A 93 10.86 -1.23 -6.46
C GLY A 93 11.52 -0.33 -7.51
N ASP A 94 11.73 0.93 -7.14
CA ASP A 94 12.49 1.87 -7.96
C ASP A 94 13.98 1.80 -7.57
N PRO A 95 14.92 1.70 -8.52
CA PRO A 95 16.34 1.70 -8.19
C PRO A 95 16.73 3.00 -7.48
N PRO A 96 17.73 2.97 -6.58
CA PRO A 96 18.22 4.19 -5.95
C PRO A 96 18.76 5.14 -7.03
N ALA A 97 18.59 6.45 -6.81
CA ALA A 97 19.06 7.47 -7.75
C ALA A 97 20.59 7.56 -7.75
N ASP A 98 21.20 7.24 -6.62
CA ASP A 98 22.63 7.00 -6.45
C ASP A 98 22.92 5.50 -6.49
N MET A 99 24.11 5.10 -6.93
CA MET A 99 24.54 3.69 -6.90
C MET A 99 24.83 3.19 -5.47
N SER A 100 24.15 3.76 -4.47
CA SER A 100 24.40 3.55 -3.04
C SER A 100 24.00 2.16 -2.55
N LYS A 101 23.10 1.48 -3.26
CA LYS A 101 22.61 0.14 -2.91
C LYS A 101 22.64 -0.78 -4.12
N LYS A 102 23.12 -2.01 -3.88
CA LYS A 102 23.08 -3.09 -4.86
C LYS A 102 21.62 -3.45 -5.17
N VAL A 103 21.31 -3.57 -6.46
CA VAL A 103 20.02 -4.05 -6.95
C VAL A 103 20.22 -5.29 -7.82
N PHE A 104 19.16 -6.09 -7.94
CA PHE A 104 19.14 -7.35 -8.66
C PHE A 104 18.07 -7.33 -9.76
N PRO A 105 18.25 -8.08 -10.87
CA PRO A 105 17.28 -8.17 -11.96
C PRO A 105 16.10 -9.10 -11.61
N THR A 106 15.65 -9.07 -10.37
CA THR A 106 14.52 -9.85 -9.86
C THR A 106 13.24 -9.09 -10.12
N THR A 107 12.33 -9.70 -10.88
CA THR A 107 11.01 -9.13 -11.18
C THR A 107 10.03 -9.49 -10.06
N SER A 108 8.94 -8.74 -9.95
CA SER A 108 7.86 -9.07 -9.01
C SER A 108 7.32 -10.48 -9.27
N ILE A 109 7.18 -10.88 -10.53
CA ILE A 109 6.74 -12.24 -10.93
C ILE A 109 7.65 -13.32 -10.35
N LYS A 110 8.98 -13.17 -10.53
CA LYS A 110 9.96 -14.13 -10.00
C LYS A 110 9.87 -14.23 -8.48
N LEU A 111 9.79 -13.08 -7.80
CA LEU A 111 9.73 -13.06 -6.34
C LEU A 111 8.41 -13.63 -5.80
N ILE A 112 7.26 -13.28 -6.38
CA ILE A 112 5.95 -13.85 -6.01
C ILE A 112 6.02 -15.37 -6.11
N LYS A 113 6.47 -15.91 -7.24
CA LYS A 113 6.57 -17.36 -7.45
C LYS A 113 7.50 -18.03 -6.43
N LYS A 114 8.65 -17.40 -6.12
CA LYS A 114 9.58 -17.91 -5.10
C LYS A 114 8.95 -17.89 -3.72
N LEU A 115 8.31 -16.79 -3.31
CA LEU A 115 7.64 -16.69 -2.01
C LEU A 115 6.52 -17.72 -1.85
N LYS A 116 5.67 -17.91 -2.87
CA LYS A 116 4.60 -18.90 -2.84
C LYS A 116 5.10 -20.34 -2.80
N LYS A 117 6.22 -20.63 -3.48
CA LYS A 117 6.86 -21.95 -3.42
C LYS A 117 7.43 -22.24 -2.03
N GLU A 118 8.12 -21.26 -1.44
CA GLU A 118 8.86 -21.44 -0.20
C GLU A 118 7.96 -21.32 1.02
N ILE A 119 6.98 -20.42 1.01
CA ILE A 119 6.04 -20.21 2.12
C ILE A 119 4.61 -20.32 1.58
N PRO A 120 4.09 -21.54 1.35
CA PRO A 120 2.76 -21.73 0.75
C PRO A 120 1.61 -21.04 1.50
N SER A 121 1.74 -20.90 2.83
CA SER A 121 0.78 -20.20 3.69
C SER A 121 0.87 -18.68 3.64
N LEU A 122 1.94 -18.11 3.07
CA LEU A 122 2.11 -16.66 2.97
C LEU A 122 1.12 -16.10 1.95
N LYS A 123 0.36 -15.09 2.36
CA LYS A 123 -0.46 -14.31 1.44
C LYS A 123 0.38 -13.27 0.73
N VAL A 124 0.48 -13.37 -0.59
CA VAL A 124 1.30 -12.48 -1.42
C VAL A 124 0.37 -11.62 -2.25
N TYR A 125 0.24 -10.35 -1.86
CA TYR A 125 -0.38 -9.35 -2.71
C TYR A 125 0.61 -8.84 -3.75
N ALA A 126 0.09 -8.40 -4.89
CA ALA A 126 0.85 -7.77 -5.96
C ALA A 126 0.46 -6.30 -6.09
N ALA A 127 1.42 -5.41 -6.37
CA ALA A 127 1.08 -4.03 -6.72
C ALA A 127 0.52 -3.94 -8.15
N VAL A 128 -0.46 -3.06 -8.36
CA VAL A 128 -0.95 -2.61 -9.67
C VAL A 128 -0.60 -1.14 -9.85
N ASP A 129 -0.03 -0.79 -10.99
CA ASP A 129 0.30 0.60 -11.32
C ASP A 129 -0.39 1.02 -12.62
N GLN A 130 -1.58 1.59 -12.47
CA GLN A 130 -2.46 1.98 -13.56
C GLN A 130 -1.92 3.11 -14.47
N TYR A 131 -0.82 3.76 -14.09
CA TYR A 131 -0.33 4.97 -14.77
C TYR A 131 1.03 4.78 -15.45
N ARG A 132 1.85 3.83 -15.00
CA ARG A 132 3.23 3.72 -15.52
C ARG A 132 3.36 3.11 -16.91
N ALA A 133 2.43 2.26 -17.32
CA ALA A 133 2.44 1.56 -18.60
C ALA A 133 1.11 1.74 -19.35
N GLY A 134 1.04 1.27 -20.60
CA GLY A 134 -0.23 1.19 -21.31
C GLY A 134 -1.21 0.30 -20.57
N ILE A 135 -2.51 0.62 -20.62
CA ILE A 135 -3.53 -0.14 -19.89
C ILE A 135 -3.51 -1.63 -20.23
N ARG A 136 -3.28 -1.97 -21.50
CA ARG A 136 -3.14 -3.36 -21.96
C ARG A 136 -1.92 -4.05 -21.34
N ASP A 137 -0.79 -3.35 -21.29
CA ASP A 137 0.44 -3.91 -20.71
C ASP A 137 0.28 -4.18 -19.22
N GLU A 138 -0.37 -3.28 -18.47
CA GLU A 138 -0.64 -3.49 -17.04
C GLU A 138 -1.67 -4.63 -16.86
N PHE A 139 -2.65 -4.76 -17.75
CA PHE A 139 -3.61 -5.87 -17.74
C PHE A 139 -2.95 -7.22 -17.98
N ASP A 140 -2.04 -7.31 -18.95
CA ASP A 140 -1.25 -8.51 -19.20
C ASP A 140 -0.35 -8.80 -17.98
N TYR A 141 0.23 -7.76 -17.37
CA TYR A 141 1.06 -7.90 -16.18
C TYR A 141 0.27 -8.34 -14.93
N ILE A 142 -0.99 -7.94 -14.79
CA ILE A 142 -1.91 -8.45 -13.76
C ILE A 142 -2.10 -9.96 -13.93
N GLU A 143 -2.36 -10.45 -15.15
CA GLU A 143 -2.52 -11.90 -15.38
C GLU A 143 -1.23 -12.66 -15.08
N MET A 144 -0.07 -12.14 -15.49
CA MET A 144 1.22 -12.75 -15.14
C MET A 144 1.42 -12.85 -13.62
N LYS A 145 0.95 -11.86 -12.84
CA LYS A 145 1.02 -11.89 -11.36
C LYS A 145 0.05 -12.92 -10.78
N LYS A 146 -1.15 -13.08 -11.35
CA LYS A 146 -2.09 -14.16 -10.98
C LYS A 146 -1.45 -15.53 -11.23
N ASP A 147 -0.89 -15.75 -12.42
CA ASP A 147 -0.20 -17.00 -12.80
C ASP A 147 1.02 -17.31 -11.92
N ALA A 148 1.69 -16.28 -11.40
CA ALA A 148 2.77 -16.43 -10.44
C ALA A 148 2.31 -16.86 -9.04
N GLY A 149 1.01 -16.76 -8.76
CA GLY A 149 0.39 -17.13 -7.48
C GLY A 149 0.06 -15.95 -6.56
N ALA A 150 -0.11 -14.74 -7.08
CA ALA A 150 -0.58 -13.62 -6.26
C ALA A 150 -2.00 -13.90 -5.73
N ASP A 151 -2.20 -13.68 -4.43
CA ASP A 151 -3.47 -13.93 -3.73
C ASP A 151 -4.43 -12.71 -3.79
N GLY A 152 -3.94 -11.57 -4.27
CA GLY A 152 -4.69 -10.32 -4.35
C GLY A 152 -3.83 -9.15 -4.79
N PHE A 153 -4.43 -7.95 -4.80
CA PHE A 153 -3.80 -6.76 -5.36
C PHE A 153 -3.97 -5.52 -4.48
N LEU A 154 -2.93 -4.68 -4.43
CA LEU A 154 -2.99 -3.31 -3.93
C LEU A 154 -2.69 -2.39 -5.11
N THR A 155 -3.54 -1.41 -5.37
CA THR A 155 -3.30 -0.47 -6.49
C THR A 155 -2.51 0.74 -6.00
N GLN A 156 -1.80 1.40 -6.93
CA GLN A 156 -1.42 2.80 -6.73
C GLN A 156 -2.67 3.67 -6.53
N PRO A 157 -2.54 4.87 -5.94
CA PRO A 157 -3.64 5.80 -5.76
C PRO A 157 -4.33 6.12 -7.07
N PHE A 158 -5.65 5.93 -7.13
CA PHE A 158 -6.46 6.52 -8.20
C PHE A 158 -6.84 7.95 -7.85
N PHE A 159 -7.10 8.74 -8.88
CA PHE A 159 -7.66 10.09 -8.76
C PHE A 159 -8.96 10.26 -9.56
N ASP A 160 -9.48 9.17 -10.15
CA ASP A 160 -10.69 9.17 -10.98
C ASP A 160 -11.46 7.84 -10.82
N LEU A 161 -12.74 7.92 -10.46
CA LEU A 161 -13.61 6.75 -10.27
C LEU A 161 -13.81 5.94 -11.56
N ARG A 162 -13.78 6.59 -12.73
CA ARG A 162 -13.96 5.92 -14.02
C ARG A 162 -12.82 4.97 -14.30
N LEU A 163 -11.60 5.35 -13.89
CA LEU A 163 -10.43 4.50 -14.04
C LEU A 163 -10.44 3.34 -13.03
N ILE A 164 -10.97 3.57 -11.83
CA ILE A 164 -11.21 2.49 -10.85
C ILE A 164 -12.15 1.45 -11.47
N ASP A 165 -13.26 1.88 -12.07
CA ASP A 165 -14.26 0.99 -12.69
C ASP A 165 -13.60 0.03 -13.69
N ILE A 166 -12.88 0.61 -14.67
CA ILE A 166 -12.14 -0.14 -15.71
C ILE A 166 -11.15 -1.16 -15.11
N PHE A 167 -10.34 -0.75 -14.12
CA PHE A 167 -9.35 -1.65 -13.52
C PHE A 167 -9.99 -2.74 -12.65
N THR A 168 -11.12 -2.44 -12.01
CA THR A 168 -11.80 -3.41 -11.15
C THR A 168 -12.48 -4.54 -11.93
N GLU A 169 -12.89 -4.30 -13.17
CA GLU A 169 -13.33 -5.38 -14.08
C GLU A 169 -12.22 -6.41 -14.30
N LYS A 170 -10.98 -5.95 -14.55
CA LYS A 170 -9.81 -6.83 -14.76
C LYS A 170 -9.41 -7.60 -13.50
N LEU A 171 -9.65 -7.02 -12.34
CA LEU A 171 -9.29 -7.57 -11.03
C LEU A 171 -10.43 -8.39 -10.39
N HIS A 172 -11.55 -8.57 -11.08
CA HIS A 172 -12.70 -9.32 -10.59
C HIS A 172 -12.31 -10.72 -10.10
N GLY A 173 -12.92 -11.15 -8.99
CA GLY A 173 -12.66 -12.47 -8.38
C GLY A 173 -11.39 -12.54 -7.55
N THR A 174 -10.67 -11.43 -7.34
CA THR A 174 -9.49 -11.35 -6.47
C THR A 174 -9.71 -10.41 -5.29
N GLU A 175 -8.95 -10.55 -4.21
CA GLU A 175 -8.99 -9.57 -3.12
C GLU A 175 -8.20 -8.32 -3.52
N VAL A 176 -8.90 -7.20 -3.67
CA VAL A 176 -8.30 -5.94 -4.14
C VAL A 176 -8.46 -4.85 -3.08
N TYR A 177 -7.41 -4.08 -2.90
CA TYR A 177 -7.40 -2.83 -2.16
C TYR A 177 -7.15 -1.66 -3.10
N ILE A 178 -8.14 -0.77 -3.22
CA ILE A 178 -8.10 0.42 -4.08
C ILE A 178 -7.39 1.56 -3.35
N GLY A 179 -6.25 1.98 -3.90
CA GLY A 179 -5.41 3.03 -3.37
C GLY A 179 -6.04 4.43 -3.49
N VAL A 180 -5.90 5.23 -2.45
CA VAL A 180 -6.22 6.67 -2.42
C VAL A 180 -5.12 7.39 -1.64
N SER A 181 -4.61 8.50 -2.18
CA SER A 181 -3.59 9.33 -1.51
C SER A 181 -4.03 10.78 -1.45
N PRO A 182 -3.82 11.49 -0.33
CA PRO A 182 -3.94 12.94 -0.26
C PRO A 182 -2.86 13.63 -1.09
N VAL A 183 -3.31 14.51 -1.99
CA VAL A 183 -2.48 15.39 -2.83
C VAL A 183 -3.04 16.80 -2.69
N ILE A 184 -2.41 17.59 -1.82
CA ILE A 184 -2.91 18.90 -1.38
C ILE A 184 -1.92 20.05 -1.62
N THR A 185 -0.79 19.75 -2.26
CA THR A 185 0.23 20.75 -2.63
C THR A 185 0.68 20.55 -4.06
N GLU A 186 1.06 21.62 -4.76
CA GLU A 186 1.63 21.55 -6.11
C GLU A 186 2.86 20.63 -6.15
N LYS A 187 3.74 20.72 -5.15
CA LYS A 187 4.91 19.83 -5.03
C LYS A 187 4.53 18.35 -4.98
N SER A 188 3.44 17.99 -4.30
CA SER A 188 2.95 16.61 -4.27
C SER A 188 2.35 16.19 -5.62
N GLN A 189 1.59 17.07 -6.27
CA GLN A 189 1.04 16.81 -7.60
C GLN A 189 2.15 16.61 -8.64
N SER A 190 3.12 17.53 -8.72
CA SER A 190 4.24 17.40 -9.64
C SER A 190 5.05 16.12 -9.41
N TYR A 191 5.19 15.67 -8.16
CA TYR A 191 5.80 14.38 -7.86
C TYR A 191 4.99 13.21 -8.44
N TRP A 192 3.67 13.20 -8.25
CA TRP A 192 2.79 12.16 -8.79
C TRP A 192 2.77 12.14 -10.32
N GLU A 193 2.71 13.30 -10.97
CA GLU A 193 2.75 13.42 -12.44
C GLU A 193 4.11 12.97 -13.00
N SER A 194 5.22 13.45 -12.43
CA SER A 194 6.55 13.18 -12.99
C SER A 194 7.08 11.78 -12.67
N ARG A 195 6.92 11.31 -11.43
CA ARG A 195 7.50 10.04 -10.98
C ARG A 195 6.57 8.85 -11.17
N ASN A 196 5.26 9.06 -11.01
CA ASN A 196 4.28 7.99 -11.09
C ASN A 196 3.40 8.09 -12.34
N ARG A 197 3.59 9.12 -13.19
CA ARG A 197 2.80 9.35 -14.41
C ARG A 197 1.30 9.49 -14.14
N ALA A 198 0.94 9.88 -12.91
CA ALA A 198 -0.44 9.98 -12.49
C ALA A 198 -1.19 11.03 -13.32
N TYR A 199 -2.45 10.72 -13.62
CA TYR A 199 -3.37 11.65 -14.26
C TYR A 199 -4.39 12.16 -13.23
N PHE A 200 -4.57 13.47 -13.17
CA PHE A 200 -5.56 14.15 -12.34
C PHE A 200 -6.74 14.61 -13.21
N PRO A 201 -8.00 14.34 -12.82
CA PRO A 201 -9.15 14.75 -13.62
C PRO A 201 -9.33 16.27 -13.63
N LYS A 202 -10.13 16.77 -14.58
CA LYS A 202 -10.33 18.21 -14.81
C LYS A 202 -10.82 18.98 -13.58
N ASP A 203 -11.61 18.33 -12.73
CA ASP A 203 -12.21 18.89 -11.53
C ASP A 203 -11.37 18.65 -10.26
N PHE A 204 -10.19 18.05 -10.39
CA PHE A 204 -9.23 17.86 -9.30
C PHE A 204 -8.85 19.20 -8.65
N LYS A 205 -8.80 19.22 -7.32
CA LYS A 205 -8.35 20.39 -6.55
C LYS A 205 -7.34 19.97 -5.49
N LEU A 206 -6.31 20.80 -5.33
CA LEU A 206 -5.28 20.67 -4.29
C LEU A 206 -5.81 21.08 -2.90
N THR A 207 -6.85 20.40 -2.44
CA THR A 207 -7.52 20.72 -1.17
C THR A 207 -7.84 19.45 -0.41
N MET A 208 -7.84 19.54 0.92
CA MET A 208 -8.27 18.43 1.78
C MET A 208 -9.72 18.03 1.49
N ASP A 209 -10.60 19.00 1.24
CA ASP A 209 -12.03 18.75 0.96
C ASP A 209 -12.23 17.90 -0.29
N TRP A 210 -11.55 18.24 -1.39
CA TRP A 210 -11.62 17.44 -2.62
C TRP A 210 -11.11 16.02 -2.36
N ASN A 211 -9.97 15.88 -1.68
CA ASN A 211 -9.37 14.58 -1.45
C ASN A 211 -10.21 13.68 -0.55
N THR A 212 -10.76 14.25 0.53
CA THR A 212 -11.61 13.51 1.47
C THR A 212 -12.97 13.19 0.86
N SER A 213 -13.54 14.04 0.02
CA SER A 213 -14.72 13.73 -0.79
C SER A 213 -14.45 12.54 -1.71
N PHE A 214 -13.36 12.59 -2.48
CA PHE A 214 -12.98 11.50 -3.37
C PHE A 214 -12.71 10.19 -2.61
N ALA A 215 -12.01 10.25 -1.46
CA ALA A 215 -11.79 9.09 -0.61
C ALA A 215 -13.11 8.48 -0.09
N LYS A 216 -14.10 9.30 0.31
CA LYS A 216 -15.44 8.83 0.70
C LYS A 216 -16.16 8.15 -0.46
N ASP A 217 -16.06 8.71 -1.67
CA ASP A 217 -16.65 8.10 -2.86
C ASP A 217 -16.00 6.75 -3.18
N VAL A 218 -14.67 6.63 -3.06
CA VAL A 218 -13.95 5.37 -3.24
C VAL A 218 -14.32 4.34 -2.17
N ILE A 219 -14.45 4.74 -0.91
CA ILE A 219 -14.92 3.85 0.17
C ILE A 219 -16.34 3.35 -0.14
N GLY A 220 -17.23 4.24 -0.58
CA GLY A 220 -18.59 3.90 -1.01
C GLY A 220 -18.60 2.92 -2.18
N TYR A 221 -17.78 3.18 -3.21
CA TYR A 221 -17.59 2.30 -4.36
C TYR A 221 -17.09 0.92 -3.93
N CYS A 222 -16.07 0.87 -3.08
CA CYS A 222 -15.50 -0.41 -2.62
C CYS A 222 -16.53 -1.21 -1.81
N LYS A 223 -17.29 -0.55 -0.93
CA LYS A 223 -18.38 -1.19 -0.18
C LYS A 223 -19.46 -1.76 -1.09
N LYS A 224 -19.86 -1.03 -2.14
CA LYS A 224 -20.89 -1.46 -3.10
C LYS A 224 -20.43 -2.68 -3.93
N ASN A 225 -19.15 -2.72 -4.30
CA ASN A 225 -18.61 -3.71 -5.23
C ASN A 225 -17.83 -4.85 -4.54
N GLY A 226 -17.87 -4.96 -3.21
CA GLY A 226 -17.18 -6.04 -2.48
C GLY A 226 -15.65 -5.93 -2.51
N LEU A 227 -15.11 -4.73 -2.74
CA LEU A 227 -13.68 -4.43 -2.74
C LEU A 227 -13.24 -3.88 -1.38
N ASN A 228 -11.94 -3.62 -1.22
CA ASN A 228 -11.36 -2.99 -0.04
C ASN A 228 -10.70 -1.65 -0.41
N THR A 229 -10.47 -0.81 0.59
CA THR A 229 -9.83 0.51 0.41
C THR A 229 -8.44 0.52 1.02
N TYR A 230 -7.52 1.25 0.40
CA TYR A 230 -6.16 1.47 0.88
C TYR A 230 -5.83 2.95 0.88
N LEU A 231 -5.68 3.53 2.07
CA LEU A 231 -5.42 4.94 2.29
C LEU A 231 -3.92 5.17 2.45
N MET A 232 -3.36 6.12 1.71
CA MET A 232 -1.91 6.37 1.64
C MET A 232 -1.52 7.81 2.04
N PRO A 233 -1.71 8.25 3.29
CA PRO A 233 -1.38 9.60 3.75
C PRO A 233 0.14 9.83 3.92
N ILE A 234 0.92 9.75 2.85
CA ILE A 234 2.41 9.73 2.89
C ILE A 234 3.03 11.05 3.39
N ARG A 235 2.43 12.19 3.05
CA ARG A 235 3.00 13.53 3.27
C ARG A 235 2.08 14.46 4.07
N ILE A 236 1.11 13.89 4.76
CA ILE A 236 0.14 14.62 5.54
C ILE A 236 0.06 14.04 6.94
N ASP A 237 -0.41 14.84 7.89
CA ASP A 237 -0.70 14.37 9.23
C ASP A 237 -1.84 13.35 9.20
N ILE A 238 -1.61 12.17 9.79
CA ILE A 238 -2.58 11.06 9.76
C ILE A 238 -3.82 11.40 10.59
N GLU A 239 -3.67 12.09 11.73
CA GLU A 239 -4.80 12.49 12.58
C GLU A 239 -5.68 13.51 11.86
N GLU A 240 -5.09 14.52 11.21
CA GLU A 240 -5.82 15.49 10.40
C GLU A 240 -6.59 14.82 9.26
N TYR A 241 -5.92 13.92 8.52
CA TYR A 241 -6.52 13.23 7.39
C TYR A 241 -7.66 12.30 7.79
N LEU A 242 -7.44 11.43 8.79
CA LEU A 242 -8.45 10.49 9.27
C LEU A 242 -9.60 11.21 9.97
N GLY A 243 -9.32 12.28 10.73
CA GLY A 243 -10.34 13.11 11.35
C GLY A 243 -11.25 13.79 10.31
N SER A 244 -10.70 14.20 9.17
CA SER A 244 -11.49 14.77 8.06
C SER A 244 -12.32 13.71 7.31
N LEU A 245 -11.82 12.47 7.26
CA LEU A 245 -12.47 11.36 6.56
C LEU A 245 -13.58 10.71 7.37
N PHE A 246 -13.34 10.46 8.66
CA PHE A 246 -14.20 9.67 9.54
C PHE A 246 -14.82 10.46 10.70
N GLY A 247 -14.43 11.72 10.88
CA GLY A 247 -14.73 12.50 12.08
C GLY A 247 -13.67 12.27 13.16
N ARG A 248 -13.44 13.27 14.01
CA ARG A 248 -12.58 13.12 15.20
C ARG A 248 -13.38 12.48 16.33
N ASP A 249 -12.83 11.44 16.94
CA ASP A 249 -13.40 10.92 18.18
C ASP A 249 -13.09 11.88 19.34
N THR A 250 -14.07 12.70 19.71
CA THR A 250 -13.93 13.67 20.81
C THR A 250 -13.87 13.02 22.19
N SER A 251 -14.02 11.69 22.31
CA SER A 251 -13.98 10.99 23.60
C SER A 251 -12.58 10.78 24.15
N VAL A 252 -11.54 10.83 23.31
CA VAL A 252 -10.14 10.56 23.68
C VAL A 252 -9.45 11.78 24.32
N ILE A 253 -10.01 12.99 24.18
CA ILE A 253 -9.42 14.24 24.70
C ILE A 253 -9.59 14.40 26.23
N ARG A 254 -10.29 13.49 26.92
CA ARG A 254 -10.63 13.67 28.35
C ARG A 254 -9.57 13.27 29.38
N HIS A 255 -8.32 13.00 29.00
CA HIS A 255 -7.27 12.63 29.96
C HIS A 255 -6.00 13.48 29.78
N VAL A 256 -6.14 14.78 30.02
CA VAL A 256 -5.03 15.67 30.45
C VAL A 256 -5.46 16.37 31.71
#